data_AF-A0A7J9XUQ7-F1
#
_entry.id   AF-A0A7J9XUQ7-F1
#
_cell.length_a   1.000
_cell.length_b   1.000
_cell.length_c   1.000
_cell.angle_alpha   90.00
_cell.angle_beta   90.00
_cell.angle_gamma   90.00
#
_symmetry.space_group_name_H-M   'P 1'
#
loop_
_entity.id
_entity.type
_entity.pdbx_description
1 polymer ?
#
loop_
_entity_poly.entity_id
_entity_poly.type
_entity_poly.pdbx_seq_one_letter_code
_entity_poly.pdbx_strand_id
1 'polypeptide(L)'
;MTQPDLSSLTVGVLGGTGPQGRGLAYRWAVAGLPVVIGSRDAERADKAAAELAERSGSDLPRGADNAACAAAADVVLVAVPYDGHAALLEPLRDPLAGKIVIDCVNALAFDSRGPAALAVPEGSAAQQAESLLPESRVTAAFHHVSAVLLDDPAVSSV
;
A
#
# COMPACT_ATOMS: atom_id res chain seq x y z
N MET A 1 -16.37 -22.03 -7.30
CA MET A 1 -16.06 -20.71 -7.89
C MET A 1 -14.62 -20.75 -8.32
N THR A 2 -14.32 -20.45 -9.59
CA THR A 2 -12.94 -20.29 -10.07
C THR A 2 -12.38 -19.01 -9.46
N GLN A 3 -11.19 -19.10 -8.87
CA GLN A 3 -10.52 -17.93 -8.29
C GLN A 3 -10.19 -16.95 -9.43
N PRO A 4 -10.42 -15.63 -9.26
CA PRO A 4 -10.09 -14.67 -10.30
C PRO A 4 -8.58 -14.68 -10.57
N ASP A 5 -8.20 -14.59 -11.85
CA ASP A 5 -6.81 -14.40 -12.26
C ASP A 5 -6.40 -12.95 -12.00
N LEU A 6 -5.35 -12.78 -11.20
CA LEU A 6 -4.82 -11.47 -10.80
C LEU A 6 -3.51 -11.12 -11.51
N SER A 7 -2.97 -12.03 -12.34
CA SER A 7 -1.62 -11.89 -12.94
C SER A 7 -1.48 -10.69 -13.87
N SER A 8 -2.58 -10.16 -14.38
CA SER A 8 -2.61 -8.95 -15.24
C SER A 8 -2.82 -7.65 -14.48
N LEU A 9 -3.10 -7.69 -13.17
CA LEU A 9 -3.38 -6.49 -12.39
C LEU A 9 -2.10 -5.82 -11.91
N THR A 10 -2.05 -4.50 -12.06
CA THR A 10 -1.01 -3.66 -11.48
C THR A 10 -1.39 -3.24 -10.06
N VAL A 11 -0.49 -3.49 -9.10
CA VAL A 11 -0.66 -3.10 -7.71
C VAL A 11 0.11 -1.81 -7.41
N GLY A 12 -0.60 -0.73 -7.09
CA GLY A 12 -0.02 0.52 -6.61
C GLY A 12 0.15 0.50 -5.10
N VAL A 13 1.27 1.03 -4.59
CA VAL A 13 1.56 1.10 -3.16
C VAL A 13 1.83 2.53 -2.74
N LEU A 14 0.80 3.24 -2.26
CA LEU A 14 0.94 4.62 -1.80
C LEU A 14 1.70 4.67 -0.47
N GLY A 15 2.70 5.55 -0.38
CA GLY A 15 3.63 5.54 0.74
C GLY A 15 4.54 4.29 0.76
N GLY A 16 4.71 3.63 -0.39
CA GLY A 16 5.33 2.32 -0.50
C GLY A 16 6.81 2.23 -0.17
N THR A 17 7.48 3.36 0.09
CA THR A 17 8.90 3.39 0.48
C THR A 17 9.14 3.08 1.96
N GLY A 18 8.08 2.93 2.76
CA GLY A 18 8.15 2.48 4.15
C GLY A 18 8.22 0.95 4.29
N PRO A 19 8.50 0.42 5.50
CA PRO A 19 8.70 -1.02 5.72
C PRO A 19 7.52 -1.89 5.26
N GLN A 20 6.29 -1.51 5.63
CA GLN A 20 5.08 -2.25 5.27
C GLN A 20 4.88 -2.32 3.76
N GLY A 21 4.97 -1.16 3.08
CA GLY A 21 4.84 -1.06 1.64
C GLY A 21 5.89 -1.88 0.90
N ARG A 22 7.16 -1.78 1.32
CA ARG A 22 8.28 -2.55 0.74
C ARG A 22 8.09 -4.05 0.89
N GLY A 23 7.70 -4.53 2.07
CA GLY A 23 7.50 -5.96 2.33
C GLY A 23 6.38 -6.55 1.49
N LEU A 24 5.22 -5.89 1.42
CA LEU A 24 4.10 -6.36 0.60
C LEU A 24 4.43 -6.29 -0.90
N ALA A 25 5.05 -5.18 -1.34
CA ALA A 25 5.52 -5.02 -2.70
C ALA A 25 6.52 -6.11 -3.11
N TYR A 26 7.42 -6.51 -2.21
CA TYR A 26 8.37 -7.61 -2.46
C TYR A 26 7.65 -8.92 -2.69
N ARG A 27 6.67 -9.28 -1.83
CA ARG A 27 5.91 -10.52 -2.01
C ARG A 27 5.10 -10.52 -3.30
N TRP A 28 4.51 -9.39 -3.69
CA TRP A 28 3.78 -9.27 -4.95
C TRP A 28 4.70 -9.34 -6.17
N ALA A 29 5.87 -8.69 -6.13
CA ALA A 29 6.86 -8.77 -7.21
C ALA A 29 7.41 -10.20 -7.38
N VAL A 30 7.73 -10.90 -6.28
CA VAL A 30 8.13 -12.32 -6.31
C VAL A 30 7.03 -13.21 -6.86
N ALA A 31 5.76 -12.88 -6.61
CA ALA A 31 4.61 -13.58 -7.17
C ALA A 31 4.34 -13.23 -8.65
N GLY A 32 5.13 -12.34 -9.27
CA GLY A 32 5.02 -11.95 -10.68
C GLY A 32 3.98 -10.86 -10.95
N LEU A 33 3.49 -10.15 -9.93
CA LEU A 33 2.57 -9.03 -10.13
C LEU A 33 3.34 -7.74 -10.49
N PRO A 34 2.85 -6.95 -11.45
CA PRO A 34 3.32 -5.58 -11.66
C PRO A 34 3.08 -4.72 -10.42
N VAL A 35 4.13 -4.02 -9.95
CA VAL A 35 4.07 -3.17 -8.75
C VAL A 35 4.53 -1.75 -9.06
N VAL A 36 3.76 -0.77 -8.60
CA VAL A 36 4.14 0.66 -8.65
C VAL A 36 4.34 1.18 -7.23
N ILE A 37 5.56 1.55 -6.88
CA ILE A 37 5.85 2.19 -5.59
C ILE A 37 5.50 3.67 -5.69
N GLY A 38 4.59 4.14 -4.83
CA GLY A 38 4.22 5.54 -4.71
C GLY A 38 4.97 6.24 -3.57
N SER A 39 5.45 7.45 -3.82
CA SER A 39 5.98 8.33 -2.78
C SER A 39 5.62 9.80 -3.01
N ARG A 40 5.90 10.66 -2.04
CA ARG A 40 5.88 12.12 -2.25
C ARG A 40 7.08 12.61 -3.06
N ASP A 41 8.12 11.77 -3.13
CA ASP A 41 9.36 12.00 -3.88
C ASP A 41 9.51 10.87 -4.90
N ALA A 42 9.31 11.18 -6.18
CA ALA A 42 9.37 10.21 -7.26
C ALA A 42 10.75 9.55 -7.38
N GLU A 43 11.84 10.29 -7.15
CA GLU A 43 13.20 9.74 -7.20
C GLU A 43 13.42 8.71 -6.08
N ARG A 44 12.87 8.99 -4.89
CA ARG A 44 12.89 8.00 -3.79
C ARG A 44 12.08 6.75 -4.14
N ALA A 45 10.95 6.90 -4.82
CA ALA A 45 10.15 5.77 -5.27
C ALA A 45 10.89 4.94 -6.33
N ASP A 46 11.55 5.58 -7.29
CA ASP A 46 12.34 4.91 -8.33
C ASP A 46 13.49 4.10 -7.74
N LYS A 47 14.23 4.67 -6.77
CA LYS A 47 15.27 3.95 -6.04
C LYS A 47 14.72 2.72 -5.32
N ALA A 48 13.60 2.87 -4.61
CA ALA A 48 12.96 1.76 -3.92
C ALA A 48 12.48 0.66 -4.89
N ALA A 49 11.99 1.03 -6.07
CA ALA A 49 11.56 0.09 -7.09
C ALA A 49 12.75 -0.64 -7.74
N ALA A 50 13.88 0.04 -7.99
CA ALA A 50 15.10 -0.58 -8.49
C ALA A 50 15.66 -1.62 -7.49
N GLU A 51 15.73 -1.27 -6.21
CA GLU A 51 16.10 -2.21 -5.14
C GLU A 51 15.13 -3.40 -5.08
N LEU A 52 13.83 -3.14 -5.26
CA LEU A 52 12.81 -4.18 -5.28
C LEU A 52 12.98 -5.15 -6.45
N ALA A 53 13.28 -4.62 -7.64
CA ALA A 53 13.52 -5.39 -8.85
C ALA A 53 14.73 -6.32 -8.68
N GLU A 54 15.85 -5.79 -8.17
CA GLU A 54 17.06 -6.58 -7.89
C GLU A 54 16.77 -7.72 -6.90
N ARG A 55 16.07 -7.42 -5.79
CA ARG A 55 15.81 -8.39 -4.72
C ARG A 55 14.79 -9.46 -5.11
N SER A 56 13.79 -9.10 -5.90
CA SER A 56 12.72 -10.02 -6.34
C SER A 56 13.10 -10.83 -7.58
N GLY A 57 14.10 -10.38 -8.35
CA GLY A 57 14.43 -10.93 -9.67
C GLY A 57 13.37 -10.61 -10.74
N SER A 58 12.48 -9.65 -10.46
CA SER A 58 11.44 -9.19 -11.39
C SER A 58 11.81 -7.84 -11.98
N ASP A 59 11.53 -7.63 -13.26
CA ASP A 59 11.68 -6.36 -13.97
C ASP A 59 10.39 -5.51 -13.98
N LEU A 60 9.34 -5.99 -13.31
CA LEU A 60 8.03 -5.34 -13.25
C LEU A 60 7.90 -4.19 -12.24
N PRO A 61 8.67 -4.11 -11.14
CA PRO A 61 8.61 -2.98 -10.22
C PRO A 61 9.01 -1.65 -10.87
N ARG A 62 8.23 -0.59 -10.62
CA ARG A 62 8.57 0.79 -11.02
C ARG A 62 8.20 1.80 -9.92
N GLY A 63 8.89 2.93 -9.90
CA GLY A 63 8.60 4.04 -9.00
C GLY A 63 7.72 5.10 -9.66
N ALA A 64 7.02 5.87 -8.82
CA ALA A 64 6.26 7.05 -9.22
C ALA A 64 5.98 7.95 -8.01
N ASP A 65 5.58 9.19 -8.25
CA ASP A 65 4.86 9.93 -7.21
C ASP A 65 3.51 9.25 -6.88
N ASN A 66 2.92 9.58 -5.73
CA ASN A 66 1.67 8.96 -5.27
C ASN A 66 0.50 9.15 -6.26
N ALA A 67 0.43 10.27 -6.97
CA ALA A 67 -0.67 10.56 -7.89
C ALA A 67 -0.56 9.71 -9.17
N ALA A 68 0.64 9.65 -9.75
CA ALA A 68 0.95 8.79 -10.89
C ALA A 68 0.84 7.30 -10.52
N CYS A 69 1.23 6.92 -9.30
CA CYS A 69 1.03 5.57 -8.76
C CYS A 69 -0.48 5.21 -8.71
N ALA A 70 -1.30 6.07 -8.10
CA ALA A 70 -2.75 5.88 -8.02
C ALA A 70 -3.39 5.77 -9.41
N ALA A 71 -2.99 6.63 -10.35
CA ALA A 71 -3.52 6.63 -11.72
C ALA A 71 -3.18 5.33 -12.47
N ALA A 72 -1.97 4.81 -12.31
CA ALA A 72 -1.46 3.70 -13.11
C ALA A 72 -1.74 2.29 -12.54
N ALA A 73 -2.36 2.20 -11.36
CA ALA A 73 -2.66 0.93 -10.69
C ALA A 73 -4.11 0.47 -10.89
N ASP A 74 -4.36 -0.84 -10.91
CA ASP A 74 -5.71 -1.42 -10.91
C ASP A 74 -6.24 -1.61 -9.48
N VAL A 75 -5.32 -1.93 -8.56
CA VAL A 75 -5.56 -2.10 -7.12
C VAL A 75 -4.52 -1.27 -6.37
N VAL A 76 -4.94 -0.56 -5.33
CA VAL A 76 -4.06 0.36 -4.59
C VAL A 76 -4.00 0.00 -3.12
N LEU A 77 -2.81 -0.19 -2.56
CA LEU A 77 -2.56 -0.28 -1.13
C LEU A 77 -2.22 1.10 -0.55
N VAL A 78 -2.83 1.46 0.57
CA VAL A 78 -2.51 2.66 1.37
C VAL A 78 -1.62 2.26 2.53
N ALA A 79 -0.31 2.59 2.44
CA ALA A 79 0.70 2.19 3.41
C ALA A 79 1.41 3.41 4.03
N VAL A 80 0.64 4.34 4.61
CA VAL A 80 1.14 5.53 5.30
C VAL A 80 0.81 5.52 6.80
N PRO A 81 1.52 6.31 7.64
CA PRO A 81 1.08 6.57 9.01
C PRO A 81 -0.31 7.22 9.04
N TYR A 82 -1.08 6.96 10.10
CA TYR A 82 -2.43 7.51 10.25
C TYR A 82 -2.49 9.04 10.14
N ASP A 83 -1.51 9.76 10.70
CA ASP A 83 -1.44 11.23 10.63
C ASP A 83 -1.37 11.78 9.19
N GLY A 84 -0.88 10.99 8.23
CA GLY A 84 -0.80 11.36 6.81
C GLY A 84 -1.90 10.76 5.95
N HIS A 85 -2.83 10.00 6.53
CA HIS A 85 -3.80 9.19 5.81
C HIS A 85 -4.80 10.05 5.00
N ALA A 86 -5.56 10.92 5.67
CA ALA A 86 -6.55 11.76 5.00
C ALA A 86 -5.92 12.70 3.97
N ALA A 87 -4.81 13.37 4.35
CA ALA A 87 -4.09 14.30 3.48
C ALA A 87 -3.52 13.64 2.22
N LEU A 88 -3.22 12.33 2.26
CA LEU A 88 -2.84 11.56 1.09
C LEU A 88 -4.06 11.23 0.21
N LEU A 89 -5.17 10.78 0.81
CA LEU A 89 -6.31 10.25 0.05
C LEU A 89 -7.20 11.34 -0.56
N GLU A 90 -7.41 12.46 0.13
CA GLU A 90 -8.24 13.58 -0.36
C GLU A 90 -7.91 14.03 -1.79
N PRO A 91 -6.64 14.34 -2.14
CA PRO A 91 -6.29 14.76 -3.50
C PRO A 91 -6.30 13.60 -4.52
N LEU A 92 -6.45 12.35 -4.08
CA LEU A 92 -6.42 11.15 -4.91
C LEU A 92 -7.82 10.59 -5.19
N ARG A 93 -8.89 11.31 -4.85
CA ARG A 93 -10.28 10.87 -5.08
C ARG A 93 -10.53 10.46 -6.53
N ASP A 94 -10.22 11.34 -7.48
CA ASP A 94 -10.47 11.10 -8.90
C ASP A 94 -9.64 9.92 -9.46
N PRO A 95 -8.29 9.84 -9.26
CA PRO A 95 -7.52 8.72 -9.78
C PRO A 95 -7.81 7.38 -9.08
N LEU A 96 -8.48 7.38 -7.92
CA LEU A 96 -8.88 6.15 -7.21
C LEU A 96 -10.32 5.72 -7.48
N ALA A 97 -11.14 6.57 -8.12
CA ALA A 97 -12.54 6.25 -8.40
C ALA A 97 -12.70 4.92 -9.16
N GLY A 98 -13.61 4.06 -8.69
CA GLY A 98 -13.87 2.73 -9.21
C GLY A 98 -12.85 1.65 -8.84
N LYS A 99 -11.69 2.01 -8.28
CA LYS A 99 -10.60 1.07 -7.97
C LYS A 99 -10.81 0.39 -6.62
N ILE A 100 -10.17 -0.77 -6.45
CA ILE A 100 -10.03 -1.38 -5.13
C ILE A 100 -8.94 -0.63 -4.38
N VAL A 101 -9.30 -0.06 -3.23
CA VAL A 101 -8.37 0.64 -2.34
C VAL A 101 -8.25 -0.17 -1.06
N ILE A 102 -7.11 -0.82 -0.89
CA ILE A 102 -6.78 -1.62 0.28
C ILE A 102 -6.17 -0.70 1.33
N ASP A 103 -6.85 -0.54 2.46
CA ASP A 103 -6.33 0.19 3.61
C ASP A 103 -5.70 -0.80 4.60
N CYS A 104 -4.43 -0.60 4.91
CA CYS A 104 -3.70 -1.36 5.94
C CYS A 104 -3.21 -0.47 7.10
N VAL A 105 -3.78 0.73 7.26
CA VAL A 105 -3.34 1.72 8.23
C VAL A 105 -3.88 1.39 9.63
N ASN A 106 -2.95 1.23 10.58
CA ASN A 106 -3.27 1.07 11.99
C ASN A 106 -3.24 2.45 12.67
N ALA A 107 -4.40 2.96 13.10
CA ALA A 107 -4.52 4.19 13.87
C ALA A 107 -4.07 3.97 15.33
N LEU A 108 -2.76 4.01 15.56
CA LEU A 108 -2.13 3.75 16.86
C LEU A 108 -1.35 4.95 17.37
N ALA A 109 -1.46 5.21 18.66
CA ALA A 109 -0.53 6.02 19.42
C ALA A 109 0.39 5.13 20.25
N PHE A 110 1.59 5.60 20.51
CA PHE A 110 2.55 4.94 21.38
C PHE A 110 2.87 5.87 22.55
N ASP A 111 2.70 5.37 23.77
CA ASP A 111 3.14 6.05 24.98
C ASP A 111 4.01 5.12 25.85
N SER A 112 4.39 5.58 27.04
CA SER A 112 5.25 4.82 27.96
C SER A 112 4.65 3.49 28.44
N ARG A 113 3.36 3.24 28.21
CA ARG A 113 2.63 2.00 28.55
C ARG A 113 2.44 1.07 27.35
N GLY A 114 2.86 1.48 26.15
CA GLY A 114 2.76 0.68 24.93
C GLY A 114 1.81 1.26 23.88
N PRO A 115 1.41 0.45 22.88
CA PRO A 115 0.49 0.88 21.83
C PRO A 115 -0.95 1.01 22.34
N ALA A 116 -1.64 2.07 21.92
CA ALA A 116 -3.07 2.27 22.15
C ALA A 116 -3.77 2.68 20.85
N ALA A 117 -4.99 2.18 20.65
CA ALA A 117 -5.81 2.58 19.50
C ALA A 117 -6.23 4.05 19.64
N LEU A 118 -6.11 4.81 18.55
CA LEU A 118 -6.64 6.15 18.42
C LEU A 118 -8.14 6.09 18.13
N ALA A 119 -8.89 7.06 18.67
CA ALA A 119 -10.27 7.27 18.27
C ALA A 119 -10.29 7.91 16.88
N VAL A 120 -10.97 7.27 15.92
CA VAL A 120 -11.18 7.80 14.57
C VAL A 120 -12.63 8.27 14.45
N PRO A 121 -12.91 9.53 14.08
CA PRO A 121 -14.28 10.05 13.99
C PRO A 121 -15.22 9.24 13.10
N GLU A 122 -14.69 8.74 11.98
CA GLU A 122 -15.43 7.91 11.03
C GLU A 122 -15.59 6.44 11.49
N GLY A 123 -14.99 6.08 12.63
CA GLY A 123 -15.02 4.74 13.24
C GLY A 123 -13.68 4.01 13.13
N SER A 124 -13.03 4.04 11.96
CA SER A 124 -11.72 3.42 11.71
C SER A 124 -10.99 4.12 10.56
N ALA A 125 -9.69 3.84 10.37
CA ALA A 125 -8.94 4.34 9.21
C ALA A 125 -9.59 3.93 7.88
N ALA A 126 -10.01 2.67 7.76
CA ALA A 126 -10.72 2.18 6.56
C ALA A 126 -12.07 2.88 6.33
N GLN A 127 -12.85 3.16 7.38
CA GLN A 127 -14.09 3.93 7.24
C GLN A 127 -13.82 5.41 6.91
N GLN A 128 -12.70 5.97 7.38
CA GLN A 128 -12.24 7.29 6.93
C GLN A 128 -11.87 7.25 5.44
N ALA A 129 -11.16 6.22 4.97
CA ALA A 129 -10.86 6.04 3.56
C ALA A 129 -12.16 5.93 2.72
N GLU A 130 -13.15 5.16 3.19
CA GLU A 130 -14.47 5.03 2.53
C GLU A 130 -15.21 6.38 2.46
N SER A 131 -15.18 7.15 3.54
CA SER A 131 -15.77 8.50 3.59
C SER A 131 -15.10 9.46 2.59
N LEU A 132 -13.77 9.42 2.48
CA LEU A 132 -12.99 10.28 1.58
C LEU A 132 -13.10 9.85 0.11
N LEU A 133 -13.27 8.56 -0.14
CA LEU A 133 -13.25 7.93 -1.46
C LEU A 133 -14.57 7.18 -1.75
N PRO A 134 -15.72 7.88 -1.82
CA PRO A 134 -17.03 7.23 -1.92
C PRO A 134 -17.26 6.49 -3.25
N GLU A 135 -16.44 6.75 -4.27
CA GLU A 135 -16.50 6.06 -5.57
C GLU A 135 -15.51 4.89 -5.65
N SER A 136 -14.68 4.68 -4.63
CA SER A 136 -13.73 3.59 -4.54
C SER A 136 -14.34 2.38 -3.82
N ARG A 137 -13.76 1.21 -4.05
CA ARG A 137 -14.12 -0.03 -3.35
C ARG A 137 -13.12 -0.27 -2.22
N VAL A 138 -13.36 0.37 -1.07
CA VAL A 138 -12.44 0.31 0.06
C VAL A 138 -12.47 -1.08 0.72
N THR A 139 -11.30 -1.63 1.03
CA THR A 139 -11.14 -2.94 1.67
C THR A 139 -10.09 -2.83 2.77
N ALA A 140 -10.43 -3.24 3.99
CA ALA A 140 -9.47 -3.25 5.10
C ALA A 140 -8.71 -4.58 5.12
N ALA A 141 -7.38 -4.58 4.93
CA ALA A 141 -6.57 -5.81 4.95
C ALA A 141 -5.11 -5.56 5.37
N PHE A 142 -4.37 -6.63 5.66
CA PHE A 142 -2.93 -6.60 5.99
C PHE A 142 -2.52 -5.88 7.28
N HIS A 143 -3.44 -5.53 8.18
CA HIS A 143 -3.15 -4.84 9.45
C HIS A 143 -2.16 -5.57 10.38
N HIS A 144 -2.11 -6.90 10.31
CA HIS A 144 -1.37 -7.76 11.25
C HIS A 144 -0.13 -8.45 10.64
N VAL A 145 0.22 -8.15 9.39
CA VAL A 145 1.42 -8.74 8.80
C VAL A 145 2.66 -8.10 9.41
N SER A 146 3.72 -8.89 9.54
CA SER A 146 5.01 -8.39 9.99
C SER A 146 5.81 -7.90 8.79
N ALA A 147 5.98 -6.58 8.67
CA ALA A 147 6.79 -5.97 7.60
C ALA A 147 8.20 -6.58 7.51
N VAL A 148 8.81 -6.91 8.65
CA VAL A 148 10.16 -7.51 8.69
C VAL A 148 10.18 -8.94 8.16
N LEU A 149 9.14 -9.74 8.43
CA LEU A 149 9.04 -11.09 7.86
C LEU A 149 8.71 -11.04 6.37
N LEU A 150 7.87 -10.08 5.96
CA LEU A 150 7.57 -9.86 4.55
C LEU A 150 8.81 -9.46 3.76
N ASP A 151 9.70 -8.64 4.34
CA ASP A 151 10.92 -8.16 3.68
C ASP A 151 12.09 -9.17 3.73
N ASP A 152 11.97 -10.26 4.48
CA ASP A 152 13.01 -11.28 4.58
C ASP A 152 12.92 -12.32 3.43
N PRO A 153 13.89 -12.36 2.49
CA PRO A 153 13.89 -13.32 1.38
C PRO A 153 14.07 -14.78 1.83
N ALA A 154 14.59 -15.04 3.04
CA ALA A 154 14.71 -16.39 3.58
C ALA A 154 13.37 -16.96 4.06
N VAL A 155 12.38 -16.11 4.32
CA VAL A 155 11.03 -16.52 4.72
C VAL A 155 10.23 -16.89 3.46
N SER A 156 9.81 -18.15 3.34
CA SER A 156 9.08 -18.67 2.16
C SER A 156 7.56 -18.65 2.32
N SER A 157 7.05 -18.41 3.53
CA SER A 157 5.62 -18.30 3.84
C SER A 157 5.40 -17.36 5.03
N VAL A 158 4.36 -16.54 4.96
CA VAL A 158 4.00 -15.50 5.94
C VAL A 158 2.50 -15.54 6.25
#